data_AF-A0A742QMW0-F1
#
_entry.id   AF-A0A742QMW0-F1
#
_cell.length_a   1.000
_cell.length_b   1.000
_cell.length_c   1.000
_cell.angle_alpha   90.00
_cell.angle_beta   90.00
_cell.angle_gamma   90.00
#
_symmetry.space_group_name_H-M   'P 1'
#
loop_
_entity.id
_entity.type
_entity.pdbx_description
1 polymer ?
#
loop_
_entity_poly.entity_id
_entity_poly.type
_entity_poly.pdbx_seq_one_letter_code
_entity_poly.pdbx_strand_id
1 'polypeptide(L)'
;MEINSFTEFHSVFGEYRKNNQWMFRGQANESWEVKPKAGRHPYLEKDDLEYLEGWKRKASEYIKAKPQNDWEWMAIAQHHGLPTRLLDWSYNPLVAAFFACLSEPEEDAAPTLGDYP
;
A
#
# COMPACT_ATOMS: atom_id res chain seq x y z
N MET A 1 3.21 -9.42 -19.16
CA MET A 1 4.68 -9.48 -19.38
C MET A 1 5.23 -10.17 -18.16
N GLU A 2 5.85 -11.33 -18.34
CA GLU A 2 6.45 -12.09 -17.23
C GLU A 2 7.93 -11.70 -17.11
N ILE A 3 8.43 -11.60 -15.89
CA ILE A 3 9.82 -11.23 -15.60
C ILE A 3 10.42 -12.34 -14.77
N ASN A 4 11.45 -13.01 -15.31
CA ASN A 4 12.01 -14.23 -14.74
C ASN A 4 13.38 -14.02 -14.08
N SER A 5 13.91 -12.79 -14.12
CA SER A 5 15.20 -12.48 -13.50
C SER A 5 15.28 -11.04 -12.98
N PHE A 6 16.13 -10.84 -11.97
CA PHE A 6 16.41 -9.50 -11.43
C PHE A 6 17.01 -8.56 -12.49
N THR A 7 17.88 -9.07 -13.36
CA THR A 7 18.51 -8.26 -14.43
C THR A 7 17.47 -7.76 -15.42
N GLU A 8 16.53 -8.63 -15.81
CA GLU A 8 15.40 -8.27 -16.67
C GLU A 8 14.51 -7.23 -15.99
N PHE A 9 14.16 -7.46 -14.71
CA PHE A 9 13.39 -6.49 -13.92
C PHE A 9 14.06 -5.11 -13.91
N HIS A 10 15.36 -5.06 -13.61
CA HIS A 10 16.10 -3.82 -13.51
C HIS A 10 16.20 -3.09 -14.86
N SER A 11 16.37 -3.84 -15.96
CA SER A 11 16.39 -3.28 -17.31
C SER A 11 15.05 -2.66 -17.69
N VAL A 12 13.95 -3.37 -17.44
CA VAL A 12 12.59 -2.92 -17.79
C VAL A 12 12.18 -1.72 -16.95
N PHE A 13 12.34 -1.80 -15.63
CA PHE A 13 11.89 -0.74 -14.71
C PHE A 13 12.89 0.40 -14.53
N GLY A 14 14.10 0.29 -15.10
CA GLY A 14 15.12 1.33 -15.04
C GLY A 14 14.70 2.65 -15.69
N GLU A 15 13.88 2.60 -16.74
CA GLU A 15 13.39 3.80 -17.42
C GLU A 15 12.34 4.55 -16.60
N TYR A 16 11.49 3.81 -15.88
CA TYR A 16 10.40 4.35 -15.09
C TYR A 16 10.87 5.06 -13.81
N ARG A 17 12.11 4.85 -13.40
CA ARG A 17 12.72 5.49 -12.22
C ARG A 17 13.10 6.96 -12.45
N LYS A 18 13.28 7.39 -13.70
CA LYS A 18 13.97 8.65 -14.02
C LYS A 18 13.23 9.91 -13.57
N ASN A 19 11.89 9.90 -13.55
CA ASN A 19 11.11 11.13 -13.39
C ASN A 19 10.11 11.11 -12.21
N ASN A 20 10.10 10.07 -11.36
CA ASN A 20 9.06 9.86 -10.32
C ASN A 20 7.62 10.03 -10.83
N GLN A 21 7.40 9.85 -12.14
CA GLN A 21 6.08 9.92 -12.76
C GLN A 21 5.27 8.63 -12.57
N TRP A 22 5.93 7.57 -12.10
CA TRP A 22 5.36 6.24 -11.99
C TRP A 22 5.37 5.77 -10.55
N MET A 23 4.24 5.26 -10.10
CA MET A 23 4.06 4.65 -8.79
C MET A 23 3.79 3.16 -8.94
N PHE A 24 4.39 2.38 -8.05
CA PHE A 24 4.37 0.93 -8.05
C PHE A 24 3.81 0.41 -6.73
N ARG A 25 3.05 -0.67 -6.79
CA ARG A 25 2.62 -1.43 -5.61
C ARG A 25 2.97 -2.90 -5.79
N GLY A 26 3.54 -3.50 -4.75
CA GLY A 26 3.76 -4.94 -4.71
C GLY A 26 2.51 -5.66 -4.23
N GLN A 27 2.05 -6.66 -4.99
CA GLN A 27 1.06 -7.63 -4.54
C GLN A 27 1.58 -9.05 -4.77
N ALA A 28 1.43 -9.89 -3.77
CA ALA A 28 2.00 -11.24 -3.78
C ALA A 28 1.25 -12.23 -4.66
N ASN A 29 0.03 -11.90 -5.03
CA ASN A 29 -0.74 -12.67 -5.99
C ASN A 29 -1.36 -11.71 -7.01
N GLU A 30 -1.11 -11.95 -8.29
CA GLU A 30 -1.61 -11.10 -9.37
C GLU A 30 -3.13 -11.04 -9.46
N SER A 31 -3.84 -12.08 -9.02
CA SER A 31 -5.30 -12.16 -9.05
C SER A 31 -5.96 -11.33 -7.94
N TRP A 32 -5.17 -10.77 -7.01
CA TRP A 32 -5.72 -9.89 -5.98
C TRP A 32 -6.17 -8.55 -6.57
N GLU A 33 -7.42 -8.21 -6.29
CA GLU A 33 -7.93 -6.87 -6.56
C GLU A 33 -7.17 -5.81 -5.74
N VAL A 34 -6.93 -4.66 -6.36
CA VAL A 34 -6.31 -3.48 -5.71
C VAL A 34 -7.34 -2.77 -4.83
N LYS A 35 -7.79 -3.45 -3.77
CA LYS A 35 -8.71 -2.91 -2.76
C LYS A 35 -7.99 -2.66 -1.43
N PRO A 36 -8.14 -1.48 -0.81
CA PRO A 36 -7.62 -1.21 0.52
C PRO A 36 -8.32 -2.09 1.55
N LYS A 37 -7.75 -2.20 2.76
CA LYS A 37 -8.29 -3.07 3.81
C LYS A 37 -9.70 -2.67 4.24
N ALA A 38 -10.02 -1.37 4.27
CA ALA A 38 -11.39 -0.88 4.52
C ALA A 38 -12.40 -1.38 3.47
N GLY A 39 -11.98 -1.54 2.22
CA GLY A 39 -12.82 -2.03 1.12
C GLY A 39 -12.94 -3.55 1.02
N ARG A 40 -12.52 -4.30 2.05
CA ARG A 40 -12.58 -5.77 2.11
C ARG A 40 -13.44 -6.23 3.28
N HIS A 41 -14.10 -7.37 3.15
CA HIS A 41 -14.75 -8.00 4.29
C HIS A 41 -13.72 -8.34 5.39
N PRO A 42 -14.10 -8.22 6.69
CA PRO A 42 -15.42 -7.85 7.22
C PRO A 42 -15.63 -6.33 7.39
N TYR A 43 -14.76 -5.48 6.83
CA TYR A 43 -14.75 -4.04 7.05
C TYR A 43 -15.57 -3.24 6.03
N LEU A 44 -15.86 -3.86 4.87
CA LEU A 44 -16.55 -3.24 3.73
C LEU A 44 -17.87 -2.53 4.09
N GLU A 45 -18.64 -3.08 5.02
CA GLU A 45 -19.97 -2.57 5.38
C GLU A 45 -19.93 -1.39 6.37
N LYS A 46 -18.74 -0.98 6.81
CA LYS A 46 -18.56 -0.02 7.89
C LYS A 46 -17.87 1.25 7.39
N ASP A 47 -18.26 2.39 7.96
CA ASP A 47 -17.61 3.66 7.66
C ASP A 47 -16.21 3.69 8.31
N ASP A 48 -15.17 3.69 7.48
CA ASP A 48 -13.79 3.76 7.95
C ASP A 48 -13.45 5.11 8.58
N LEU A 49 -14.20 6.19 8.30
CA LEU A 49 -14.06 7.45 9.05
C LEU A 49 -14.56 7.33 10.48
N GLU A 50 -15.67 6.63 10.70
CA GLU A 50 -16.17 6.40 12.06
C GLU A 50 -15.14 5.61 12.89
N TYR A 51 -14.51 4.62 12.26
CA TYR A 51 -13.40 3.90 12.86
C TYR A 51 -12.20 4.78 13.15
N LEU A 52 -11.84 5.65 12.21
CA LEU A 52 -10.74 6.59 12.38
C LEU A 52 -11.01 7.56 13.54
N GLU A 53 -12.21 8.14 13.63
CA GLU A 53 -12.59 9.03 14.75
C GLU A 53 -12.55 8.30 16.09
N GLY A 54 -13.08 7.08 16.13
CA GLY A 54 -12.99 6.22 17.31
C GLY A 54 -11.55 5.95 17.74
N TRP A 55 -10.67 5.71 16.76
CA TRP A 55 -9.25 5.48 16.96
C TRP A 55 -8.53 6.74 17.45
N LYS A 56 -8.76 7.89 16.80
CA LYS A 56 -8.18 9.20 17.16
C LYS A 56 -8.41 9.55 18.63
N ARG A 57 -9.64 9.36 19.14
CA ARG A 57 -9.97 9.65 20.55
C ARG A 57 -9.02 8.91 21.50
N LYS A 58 -8.84 7.60 21.28
CA LYS A 58 -7.94 6.77 22.11
C LYS A 58 -6.48 7.09 21.87
N ALA A 59 -6.06 7.18 20.62
CA ALA A 59 -4.67 7.40 20.24
C ALA A 59 -4.14 8.79 20.67
N SER A 60 -5.02 9.79 20.79
CA SER A 60 -4.66 11.15 21.19
C SER A 60 -4.04 11.24 22.58
N GLU A 61 -4.25 10.24 23.44
CA GLU A 61 -3.63 10.13 24.78
C GLU A 61 -2.18 9.62 24.72
N TYR A 62 -1.81 8.90 23.67
CA TYR A 62 -0.52 8.22 23.54
C TYR A 62 0.43 8.91 22.56
N ILE A 63 -0.10 9.72 21.65
CA ILE A 63 0.68 10.39 20.60
C ILE A 63 1.17 11.76 21.08
N LYS A 64 2.50 11.92 21.16
CA LYS A 64 3.15 13.18 21.58
C LYS A 64 3.03 14.28 20.51
N ALA A 65 3.24 13.93 19.24
CA ALA A 65 3.18 14.86 18.11
C ALA A 65 1.86 14.64 17.38
N LYS A 66 0.89 15.54 17.57
CA LYS A 66 -0.44 15.38 16.98
C LYS A 66 -0.36 15.53 15.45
N PRO A 67 -0.86 14.54 14.70
CA PRO A 67 -1.03 14.65 13.25
C PRO A 67 -1.90 15.85 12.87
N GLN A 68 -1.56 16.50 11.76
CA GLN A 68 -2.19 17.75 11.34
C GLN A 68 -3.49 17.54 10.55
N ASN A 69 -3.64 16.38 9.92
CA ASN A 69 -4.75 16.08 9.03
C ASN A 69 -5.11 14.58 9.08
N ASP A 70 -6.24 14.24 8.46
CA ASP A 70 -6.76 12.88 8.46
C ASP A 70 -5.87 11.87 7.74
N TRP A 71 -5.08 12.29 6.76
CA TRP A 71 -4.14 11.42 6.06
C TRP A 71 -3.03 10.92 6.98
N GLU A 72 -2.43 11.82 7.75
CA GLU A 72 -1.42 11.46 8.75
C GLU A 72 -2.03 10.60 9.86
N TRP A 73 -3.25 10.92 10.31
CA TRP A 73 -3.98 10.09 11.26
C TRP A 73 -4.23 8.68 10.72
N MET A 74 -4.67 8.55 9.47
CA MET A 74 -4.89 7.26 8.82
C MET A 74 -3.58 6.47 8.65
N ALA A 75 -2.48 7.12 8.31
CA ALA A 75 -1.18 6.45 8.14
C ALA A 75 -0.72 5.80 9.45
N ILE A 76 -0.83 6.53 10.57
CA ILE A 76 -0.49 5.98 11.89
C ILE A 76 -1.50 4.89 12.28
N ALA A 77 -2.80 5.11 12.08
CA ALA A 77 -3.82 4.13 12.41
C ALA A 77 -3.65 2.81 11.63
N GLN A 78 -3.28 2.89 10.35
CA GLN A 78 -2.97 1.74 9.51
C GLN A 78 -1.77 0.95 10.04
N HIS A 79 -0.72 1.62 10.52
CA HIS A 79 0.42 0.96 11.17
C HIS A 79 0.01 0.19 12.44
N HIS A 80 -1.03 0.67 13.13
CA HIS A 80 -1.64 -0.03 14.27
C HIS A 80 -2.77 -1.00 13.88
N GLY A 81 -2.92 -1.31 12.59
CA GLY A 81 -3.80 -2.36 12.08
C GLY A 81 -5.24 -1.92 11.78
N LEU A 82 -5.57 -0.63 11.95
CA LEU A 82 -6.89 -0.11 11.59
C LEU A 82 -7.14 -0.31 10.09
N PRO A 83 -8.30 -0.84 9.67
CA PRO A 83 -8.65 -0.97 8.26
C PRO A 83 -8.95 0.42 7.69
N THR A 84 -7.96 1.03 7.04
CA THR A 84 -8.12 2.33 6.38
C THR A 84 -8.30 2.15 4.87
N ARG A 85 -8.73 3.21 4.20
CA ARG A 85 -8.76 3.32 2.73
C ARG A 85 -7.40 3.53 2.07
N LEU A 86 -6.32 3.59 2.84
CA LEU A 86 -4.99 3.84 2.29
C LEU A 86 -4.45 2.60 1.57
N LEU A 87 -3.75 2.85 0.48
CA LEU A 87 -2.94 1.87 -0.24
C LEU A 87 -1.49 2.35 -0.19
N ASP A 88 -0.59 1.45 0.19
CA ASP A 88 0.85 1.63 0.03
C ASP A 88 1.26 1.65 -1.45
N TRP A 89 1.98 2.70 -1.82
CA TRP A 89 2.57 2.88 -3.14
C TRP A 89 4.00 3.37 -2.98
N SER A 90 4.87 3.05 -3.95
CA SER A 90 6.26 3.49 -3.96
C SER A 90 6.67 3.95 -5.35
N TYR A 91 7.43 5.04 -5.44
CA TYR A 91 8.10 5.43 -6.68
C TYR A 91 9.30 4.54 -7.02
N ASN A 92 9.72 3.66 -6.11
CA ASN A 92 10.81 2.73 -6.34
C ASN A 92 10.25 1.35 -6.71
N PRO A 93 10.40 0.89 -7.97
CA PRO A 93 9.88 -0.40 -8.40
C PRO A 93 10.51 -1.57 -7.63
N LEU A 94 11.74 -1.44 -7.12
CA LEU A 94 12.38 -2.47 -6.30
C LEU A 94 11.71 -2.64 -4.93
N VAL A 95 11.15 -1.56 -4.38
CA VAL A 95 10.39 -1.63 -3.11
C VAL A 95 9.08 -2.37 -3.35
N ALA A 96 8.39 -2.06 -4.45
CA ALA A 96 7.19 -2.79 -4.85
C ALA A 96 7.48 -4.28 -5.09
N ALA A 97 8.53 -4.63 -5.84
CA ALA A 97 8.93 -6.01 -6.07
C ALA A 97 9.25 -6.76 -4.76
N PHE A 98 9.95 -6.10 -3.81
CA PHE A 98 10.22 -6.67 -2.49
C PHE A 98 8.92 -7.06 -1.78
N PHE A 99 7.93 -6.17 -1.72
CA PHE A 99 6.64 -6.47 -1.08
C PHE A 99 5.80 -7.50 -1.84
N ALA A 100 5.94 -7.54 -3.17
CA ALA A 100 5.30 -8.56 -3.99
C ALA A 100 5.81 -9.96 -3.60
N CYS A 101 7.12 -10.14 -3.41
CA CYS A 101 7.68 -11.45 -3.05
C CYS A 101 7.71 -11.75 -1.53
N LEU A 102 7.20 -10.86 -0.68
CA LEU A 102 7.42 -10.95 0.78
C LEU A 102 6.53 -11.98 1.48
N SER A 103 5.24 -12.06 1.11
CA SER A 103 4.24 -12.80 1.89
C SER A 103 3.90 -14.18 1.34
N GLU A 104 3.97 -14.37 0.02
CA GLU A 104 3.63 -15.64 -0.64
C GLU A 104 4.76 -15.99 -1.63
N PRO A 105 5.85 -16.63 -1.18
CA PRO A 105 7.04 -16.85 -2.01
C PRO A 105 6.86 -17.89 -3.12
N GLU A 106 5.77 -18.67 -3.09
CA GLU A 106 5.44 -19.70 -4.09
C GLU A 106 4.38 -19.24 -5.12
N GLU A 107 3.86 -18.02 -4.98
CA GLU A 107 2.80 -17.47 -5.84
C GLU A 107 3.34 -16.43 -6.83
N ASP A 108 2.64 -16.26 -7.96
CA ASP A 108 2.99 -15.27 -8.96
C ASP A 108 2.65 -13.84 -8.48
N ALA A 109 3.69 -13.09 -8.20
CA ALA A 109 3.61 -11.74 -7.65
C ALA A 109 3.66 -10.66 -8.76
N ALA A 110 2.87 -9.60 -8.60
CA ALA A 110 2.78 -8.52 -9.60
C ALA A 110 3.17 -7.15 -8.99
N PRO A 111 4.08 -6.39 -9.63
CA PRO A 111 4.22 -4.97 -9.39
C PRO A 111 3.20 -4.23 -10.27
N THR A 112 2.15 -3.69 -9.66
CA THR A 112 1.10 -2.96 -10.39
C THR A 112 1.45 -1.48 -10.51
N LEU A 113 1.25 -0.93 -11.72
CA LEU A 113 1.32 0.50 -11.97
C LEU A 113 0.02 1.15 -11.48
N GLY A 114 0.15 2.17 -10.63
CA GLY A 114 -0.98 2.97 -10.20
C GLY A 114 -1.02 4.27 -10.99
N ASP A 115 -2.10 4.48 -11.73
CA ASP A 115 -2.51 5.83 -12.12
C ASP A 115 -3.25 6.43 -10.93
N TYR A 116 -2.65 7.43 -10.28
CA TYR A 116 -3.37 8.29 -9.33
C TYR A 116 -3.65 9.63 -10.03
N PRO A 117 -4.89 10.15 -10.00
CA PRO A 117 -5.21 11.46 -10.55
C PRO A 117 -4.48 12.60 -9.83
#